data_AF-A0A140K6C1-F1
#
_entry.id   AF-A0A140K6C1-F1
#
_cell.length_a   1.000
_cell.length_b   1.000
_cell.length_c   1.000
_cell.angle_alpha   90.00
_cell.angle_beta   90.00
_cell.angle_gamma   90.00
#
_symmetry.space_group_name_H-M   'P 1'
#
loop_
_entity.id
_entity.type
_entity.pdbx_description
1 polymer ?
#
loop_
_entity_poly.entity_id
_entity_poly.type
_entity_poly.pdbx_seq_one_letter_code
_entity_poly.pdbx_strand_id
1 'polypeptide(L)'
;MLEIRKNQDHSSAWLIQTWLSFIISITATSIGIIYLAVDTWTKGFMGMGLAFSIGSTLSLAKTQRDLHENKKLTAKIEEARVEKILAEHDSLK
;
A
#
# COMPACT_ATOMS: atom_id res chain seq x y z
N MET A 1 21.63 -23.57 -0.93
CA MET A 1 21.79 -22.25 -1.56
C MET A 1 20.48 -21.51 -1.38
N LEU A 2 20.28 -20.87 -0.21
CA LEU A 2 19.05 -20.12 0.09
C LEU A 2 19.22 -18.72 -0.48
N GLU A 3 18.49 -18.43 -1.56
CA GLU A 3 18.45 -17.10 -2.16
C GLU A 3 17.69 -16.18 -1.20
N ILE A 4 18.42 -15.43 -0.37
CA ILE A 4 17.87 -14.39 0.49
C ILE A 4 17.19 -13.37 -0.44
N ARG A 5 15.85 -13.46 -0.56
CA ARG A 5 15.05 -12.53 -1.35
C ARG A 5 15.35 -11.10 -0.89
N LYS A 6 16.10 -10.36 -1.72
CA LYS A 6 16.45 -8.96 -1.50
C LYS A 6 15.16 -8.14 -1.38
N ASN A 7 15.03 -7.39 -0.30
CA ASN A 7 13.92 -6.46 -0.12
C ASN A 7 13.94 -5.47 -1.30
N GLN A 8 12.83 -5.38 -2.04
CA GLN A 8 12.70 -4.44 -3.16
C GLN A 8 12.37 -3.06 -2.58
N ASP A 9 13.37 -2.42 -1.99
CA ASP A 9 13.20 -1.09 -1.44
C ASP A 9 13.17 -0.06 -2.59
N HIS A 10 12.16 0.80 -2.60
CA HIS A 10 12.04 1.84 -3.62
C HIS A 10 13.13 2.90 -3.46
N SER A 11 13.64 3.43 -4.59
CA SER A 11 14.57 4.55 -4.59
C SER A 11 13.92 5.80 -3.95
N SER A 12 14.73 6.60 -3.24
CA SER A 12 14.27 7.88 -2.66
C SER A 12 13.62 8.81 -3.68
N ALA A 13 14.13 8.83 -4.92
CA ALA A 13 13.55 9.62 -6.01
C ALA A 13 12.11 9.17 -6.35
N TRP A 14 11.85 7.86 -6.35
CA TRP A 14 10.53 7.31 -6.63
C TRP A 14 9.53 7.63 -5.51
N LEU A 15 9.98 7.59 -4.26
CA LEU A 15 9.17 7.97 -3.11
C LEU A 15 8.72 9.44 -3.22
N ILE A 16 9.66 10.34 -3.51
CA ILE A 16 9.38 11.78 -3.68
C ILE A 16 8.41 12.00 -4.85
N GLN A 17 8.64 11.38 -6.00
CA GLN A 17 7.77 11.50 -7.18
C GLN A 17 6.33 11.05 -6.88
N THR A 18 6.17 9.95 -6.17
CA THR A 18 4.86 9.39 -5.82
C THR A 18 4.09 10.37 -4.93
N TRP A 19 4.74 10.90 -3.89
CA TRP A 19 4.14 11.90 -3.01
C TRP A 19 3.80 13.20 -3.74
N LEU A 20 4.71 13.69 -4.59
CA LEU A 20 4.49 14.90 -5.37
C LEU A 20 3.30 14.75 -6.31
N SER A 21 3.20 13.63 -7.03
CA SER A 21 2.09 13.35 -7.96
C SER A 21 0.75 13.29 -7.24
N PHE A 22 0.71 12.67 -6.06
CA PHE A 22 -0.48 12.60 -5.23
C PHE A 22 -0.95 13.99 -4.77
N ILE A 23 -0.03 14.81 -4.26
CA ILE A 23 -0.33 16.19 -3.83
C ILE A 23 -0.82 17.03 -5.01
N ILE A 24 -0.11 17.00 -6.14
CA ILE A 24 -0.51 17.74 -7.34
C ILE A 24 -1.92 17.33 -7.79
N SER A 25 -2.23 16.04 -7.81
CA SER A 25 -3.56 15.54 -8.21
C SER A 25 -4.67 16.07 -7.30
N ILE A 26 -4.49 16.01 -5.98
CA ILE A 26 -5.49 16.49 -5.02
C ILE A 26 -5.66 18.01 -5.13
N THR A 27 -4.56 18.75 -5.22
CA THR A 27 -4.59 20.21 -5.32
C THR A 27 -5.23 20.65 -6.62
N ALA A 28 -4.85 20.08 -7.76
CA ALA A 28 -5.42 20.40 -9.06
C ALA A 28 -6.94 20.13 -9.10
N THR A 29 -7.38 19.00 -8.55
CA THR A 29 -8.82 18.66 -8.49
C THR A 29 -9.57 19.62 -7.57
N SER A 30 -9.02 19.92 -6.39
CA SER A 30 -9.61 20.86 -5.44
C SER A 30 -9.75 22.26 -6.03
N ILE A 31 -8.72 22.75 -6.73
CA ILE A 31 -8.75 24.02 -7.46
C ILE A 31 -9.85 23.98 -8.54
N GLY A 32 -9.94 22.89 -9.31
CA GLY A 32 -10.99 22.71 -10.31
C GLY A 32 -12.40 22.81 -9.72
N ILE A 33 -12.64 22.22 -8.54
CA ILE A 33 -13.92 22.31 -7.83
C ILE A 33 -14.21 23.76 -7.38
N ILE A 34 -13.21 24.48 -6.88
CA ILE A 34 -13.37 25.86 -6.41
C ILE A 34 -13.76 26.80 -7.56
N TYR A 35 -13.07 26.69 -8.70
CA TYR A 35 -13.28 27.55 -9.87
C TYR A 35 -14.46 27.12 -10.76
N LEU A 36 -15.11 26.00 -10.47
CA LEU A 36 -16.27 25.54 -11.22
C LEU A 36 -17.45 26.54 -11.10
N ALA A 37 -18.05 26.93 -12.23
CA ALA A 37 -19.16 27.87 -12.26
C ALA A 37 -20.52 27.19 -11.97
N VAL A 38 -20.63 26.60 -10.78
CA VAL A 38 -21.84 25.90 -10.28
C VAL A 38 -22.19 26.37 -8.87
N ASP A 39 -23.37 25.97 -8.41
CA ASP A 39 -23.84 26.26 -7.06
C ASP A 39 -22.94 25.63 -5.97
N THR A 40 -22.94 26.24 -4.79
CA THR A 40 -22.11 25.81 -3.66
C THR A 40 -22.44 24.41 -3.17
N TRP A 41 -23.69 23.96 -3.32
CA TRP A 41 -24.12 22.64 -2.88
C TRP A 41 -23.50 21.53 -3.75
N THR A 42 -23.50 21.72 -5.07
CA THR A 42 -22.83 20.85 -6.04
C THR A 42 -21.33 20.79 -5.78
N LYS A 43 -20.68 21.93 -5.49
CA LYS A 43 -19.26 21.94 -5.07
C LYS A 43 -19.04 21.13 -3.79
N GLY A 44 -19.94 21.26 -2.82
CA GLY A 44 -19.92 20.49 -1.58
C GLY A 44 -20.01 18.98 -1.84
N PHE A 45 -20.93 18.56 -2.71
CA PHE A 45 -21.06 17.16 -3.13
C PHE A 45 -19.78 16.62 -3.76
N MET A 46 -19.19 17.36 -4.70
CA MET A 46 -17.92 16.99 -5.32
C MET A 46 -16.77 16.92 -4.32
N GLY A 47 -16.70 17.87 -3.38
CA GLY A 47 -15.71 17.89 -2.31
C GLY A 47 -15.83 16.68 -1.37
N MET A 48 -17.06 16.32 -0.98
CA MET A 48 -17.31 15.11 -0.20
C MET A 48 -16.86 13.84 -0.95
N GLY A 49 -17.19 13.73 -2.23
CA GLY A 49 -16.78 12.61 -3.08
C GLY A 49 -15.26 12.49 -3.21
N LEU A 50 -14.57 13.62 -3.41
CA LEU A 50 -13.11 13.68 -3.45
C LEU A 50 -12.48 13.24 -2.12
N ALA A 51 -12.96 13.78 -1.00
CA ALA A 51 -12.45 13.44 0.33
C ALA A 51 -12.67 11.95 0.67
N PHE A 52 -13.86 11.42 0.38
CA PHE A 52 -14.16 10.00 0.60
C PHE A 52 -13.31 9.08 -0.29
N SER A 53 -13.08 9.46 -1.56
CA SER A 53 -12.24 8.69 -2.49
C SER A 53 -10.77 8.64 -2.02
N ILE A 54 -10.24 9.76 -1.51
CA ILE A 54 -8.90 9.81 -0.92
C ILE A 54 -8.83 8.89 0.31
N GLY A 55 -9.78 9.03 1.23
CA GLY A 55 -9.84 8.23 2.44
C GLY A 55 -9.92 6.72 2.16
N SER A 56 -10.80 6.31 1.24
CA SER A 56 -10.97 4.89 0.88
C SER A 56 -9.74 4.33 0.17
N THR A 57 -9.08 5.10 -0.69
CA THR A 57 -7.82 4.71 -1.35
C THR A 57 -6.71 4.49 -0.33
N LEU A 58 -6.56 5.39 0.65
CA LEU A 58 -5.56 5.25 1.71
C LEU A 58 -5.84 4.07 2.64
N SER A 59 -7.12 3.75 2.91
CA SER A 59 -7.50 2.56 3.67
C SER A 59 -7.21 1.29 2.87
N LEU A 60 -7.58 1.26 1.59
CA LEU A 60 -7.32 0.13 0.70
C LEU A 60 -5.81 -0.14 0.56
N ALA A 61 -4.99 0.91 0.41
CA ALA A 61 -3.54 0.80 0.31
C ALA A 61 -2.93 0.19 1.59
N LYS A 62 -3.42 0.59 2.77
CA LYS A 62 -3.01 -0.02 4.05
C LYS A 62 -3.37 -1.50 4.07
N THR A 63 -4.62 -1.85 3.77
CA THR A 63 -5.07 -3.25 3.74
C THR A 63 -4.22 -4.09 2.79
N GLN A 64 -3.89 -3.58 1.60
CA GLN A 64 -3.03 -4.31 0.66
C GLN A 64 -1.61 -4.50 1.18
N ARG A 65 -1.02 -3.48 1.81
CA ARG A 65 0.30 -3.57 2.45
C ARG A 65 0.29 -4.61 3.57
N ASP A 66 -0.71 -4.55 4.44
CA ASP A 66 -0.83 -5.45 5.58
C ASP A 66 -1.04 -6.91 5.09
N LEU A 67 -1.81 -7.12 4.01
CA LEU A 67 -1.94 -8.44 3.36
C LEU A 67 -0.61 -8.93 2.77
N HIS A 68 0.19 -8.05 2.17
CA HIS A 68 1.49 -8.40 1.60
C HIS A 68 2.48 -8.80 2.71
N GLU A 69 2.55 -8.03 3.79
CA GLU A 69 3.40 -8.29 4.95
C GLU A 69 2.99 -9.61 5.65
N ASN A 70 1.68 -9.84 5.83
CA ASN A 70 1.16 -11.08 6.42
C ASN A 70 1.54 -12.33 5.60
N LYS A 71 1.37 -12.28 4.27
CA LYS A 71 1.76 -13.40 3.39
C LYS A 71 3.25 -13.72 3.50
N LYS A 72 4.10 -12.69 3.57
CA LYS A 72 5.55 -12.85 3.74
C LYS A 72 5.90 -13.48 5.08
N LEU A 73 5.20 -13.10 6.16
CA LEU A 73 5.42 -13.66 7.48
C LEU A 73 4.99 -15.14 7.56
N THR A 74 3.80 -15.47 7.05
CA THR A 74 3.31 -16.85 7.03
C THR A 74 4.26 -17.79 6.29
N ALA A 75 4.75 -17.39 5.12
CA ALA A 75 5.70 -18.18 4.35
C ALA A 75 7.01 -18.48 5.12
N LYS A 76 7.54 -17.51 5.87
CA LYS A 76 8.73 -17.71 6.72
C LYS A 76 8.48 -18.67 7.87
N ILE A 77 7.28 -18.62 8.47
CA ILE A 77 6.90 -19.53 9.55
C ILE A 77 6.75 -20.96 9.02
N GLU A 78 6.13 -21.12 7.85
CA GLU A 78 6.01 -22.43 7.18
C GLU A 78 7.39 -23.01 6.87
N GLU A 79 8.31 -22.21 6.31
CA GLU A 79 9.69 -22.61 6.03
C GLU A 79 10.40 -23.10 7.31
N ALA A 80 10.35 -22.32 8.40
CA ALA A 80 10.97 -22.69 9.67
C ALA A 80 10.33 -23.95 10.31
N ARG A 81 9.01 -24.13 10.17
CA ARG A 81 8.32 -25.36 10.63
C ARG A 81 8.75 -26.57 9.82
N VAL A 82 8.86 -26.43 8.50
CA VAL A 82 9.32 -27.51 7.61
C VAL A 82 10.77 -27.88 7.94
N GLU A 83 11.64 -26.90 8.11
CA GLU A 83 13.03 -27.13 8.52
C GLU A 83 13.13 -27.90 9.85
N LYS A 84 12.31 -27.52 10.84
CA LYS A 84 12.25 -28.23 12.12
C LYS A 84 11.80 -29.69 11.96
N ILE A 85 10.74 -29.94 11.20
CA ILE A 85 10.23 -31.31 10.96
C ILE A 85 11.28 -32.17 10.26
N LEU A 86 11.97 -31.61 9.26
CA LEU A 86 13.05 -32.30 8.56
C LEU A 86 14.21 -32.64 9.50
N ALA A 87 14.62 -31.69 10.36
CA ALA A 87 15.70 -31.92 11.34
C ALA A 87 15.33 -33.00 12.37
N GLU A 88 14.10 -33.02 12.86
CA GLU A 88 13.63 -34.06 13.79
C GLU A 88 13.64 -35.46 13.14
N HIS A 89 13.29 -35.59 11.85
CA HIS A 89 13.27 -36.89 11.16
C HIS A 89 14.66 -37.39 10.75
N ASP A 90 15.60 -36.49 10.42
CA ASP A 90 16.97 -36.87 10.06
C ASP A 90 17.76 -37.38 11.28
N SER A 91 17.44 -36.91 12.49
CA SER A 91 18.05 -37.38 13.74
C SER A 91 17.66 -38.79 14.20
N LEU A 92 16.72 -39.45 13.51
CA LEU A 92 16.22 -40.80 13.84
C LEU A 92 16.86 -41.92 12.98
N LYS A 93 17.97 -41.62 12.29
CA LYS A 93 18.79 -42.57 11.53
C LYS A 93 20.21 -42.60 12.04
#